data_AF-A0A7W0WEX6-F1
#
_entry.id   AF-A0A7W0WEX6-F1
#
_cell.length_a   1.000
_cell.length_b   1.000
_cell.length_c   1.000
_cell.angle_alpha   90.00
_cell.angle_beta   90.00
_cell.angle_gamma   90.00
#
_symmetry.space_group_name_H-M   'P 1'
#
loop_
_entity.id
_entity.type
_entity.pdbx_description
1 polymer ?
#
loop_
_entity_poly.entity_id
_entity_poly.type
_entity_poly.pdbx_seq_one_letter_code
_entity_poly.pdbx_strand_id
1 'polypeptide(L)'
;MSAARVDGASTREGAETTGGVPRRAGTQRYWVIAKAAKDTKDGFGQPELLTVDLDGAGEALPVFSFEEEAEMFLWLQTTEDGREVRETTPGQLVSILYGPCADVGRVMLDPLPEIGARMQISLLGMDRNDFVESVMGARSLETPYKPSSHTV
;
A
#
# COMPACT_ATOMS: atom_id res chain seq x y z
N MET A 1 52.50 -21.55 -49.28
CA MET A 1 53.04 -21.34 -47.91
C MET A 1 52.29 -20.12 -47.37
N SER A 2 51.15 -20.32 -46.68
CA SER A 2 51.01 -20.37 -45.19
C SER A 2 51.65 -19.15 -44.52
N ALA A 3 51.02 -18.36 -43.65
CA ALA A 3 49.79 -18.43 -42.85
C ALA A 3 49.28 -16.96 -42.67
N ALA A 4 48.07 -16.64 -42.23
CA ALA A 4 47.64 -16.84 -40.85
C ALA A 4 46.12 -16.65 -40.67
N ARG A 5 45.68 -17.28 -39.58
CA ARG A 5 44.33 -17.57 -39.11
C ARG A 5 43.48 -16.31 -38.86
N VAL A 6 42.21 -16.42 -39.22
CA VAL A 6 41.14 -15.59 -38.67
C VAL A 6 40.66 -16.21 -37.36
N ASP A 7 41.23 -15.78 -36.24
CA ASP A 7 40.70 -16.08 -34.91
C ASP A 7 39.85 -14.89 -34.44
N GLY A 8 38.58 -14.91 -34.83
CA GLY A 8 37.56 -13.99 -34.36
C GLY A 8 36.83 -14.58 -33.15
N ALA A 9 37.38 -14.36 -31.96
CA ALA A 9 36.73 -14.66 -30.70
C ALA A 9 35.53 -13.74 -30.46
N SER A 10 34.36 -14.30 -30.11
CA SER A 10 33.48 -13.73 -29.08
C SER A 10 32.36 -14.71 -28.72
N THR A 11 32.72 -15.76 -27.97
CA THR A 11 31.77 -16.36 -27.03
C THR A 11 31.45 -15.27 -26.01
N ARG A 12 30.27 -14.67 -26.14
CA ARG A 12 29.69 -13.84 -25.09
C ARG A 12 28.67 -14.72 -24.42
N GLU A 13 29.13 -15.37 -23.36
CA GLU A 13 28.30 -15.99 -22.36
C GLU A 13 27.15 -15.03 -22.04
N GLY A 14 25.92 -15.52 -22.19
CA GLY A 14 24.76 -14.91 -21.60
C GLY A 14 24.98 -14.92 -20.09
N ALA A 15 25.58 -13.85 -19.58
CA ALA A 15 25.51 -13.55 -18.17
C ALA A 15 24.04 -13.21 -17.91
N GLU A 16 23.27 -14.25 -17.59
CA GLU A 16 22.08 -14.19 -16.77
C GLU A 16 22.48 -13.52 -15.47
N THR A 17 22.56 -12.19 -15.52
CA THR A 17 22.57 -11.37 -14.34
C THR A 17 21.12 -11.36 -13.87
N THR A 18 20.78 -12.39 -13.10
CA THR A 18 19.94 -12.26 -11.91
C THR A 18 20.59 -11.25 -10.97
N GLY A 19 20.72 -10.01 -11.43
CA GLY A 19 20.84 -8.83 -10.62
C GLY A 19 19.42 -8.36 -10.38
N GLY A 20 18.65 -9.15 -9.64
CA GLY A 20 17.57 -8.57 -8.87
C GLY A 20 18.23 -7.49 -8.03
N VAL A 21 18.09 -6.23 -8.45
CA VAL A 21 18.45 -5.10 -7.62
C VAL A 21 17.81 -5.43 -6.28
N PRO A 22 18.58 -5.55 -5.18
CA PRO A 22 17.96 -5.72 -3.88
C PRO A 22 16.96 -4.57 -3.80
N ARG A 23 15.66 -4.88 -3.80
CA ARG A 23 14.64 -3.87 -3.55
C ARG A 23 15.12 -3.26 -2.25
N ARG A 24 15.71 -2.06 -2.31
CA ARG A 24 16.02 -1.31 -1.11
C ARG A 24 14.74 -1.39 -0.33
N ALA A 25 14.78 -1.89 0.91
CA ALA A 25 13.62 -2.03 1.77
C ALA A 25 12.85 -0.71 1.69
N GLY A 26 11.89 -0.68 0.77
CA GLY A 26 11.23 0.53 0.38
C GLY A 26 10.42 0.84 1.61
N THR A 27 10.47 2.07 2.09
CA THR A 27 9.46 2.48 3.07
C THR A 27 8.14 2.35 2.34
N GLN A 28 7.43 1.23 2.56
CA GLN A 28 6.17 0.90 1.91
C GLN A 28 5.29 2.15 1.98
N ARG A 29 4.78 2.60 0.83
CA ARG A 29 3.89 3.76 0.76
C ARG A 29 2.46 3.27 0.68
N TYR A 30 1.57 4.11 1.18
CA TYR A 30 0.14 3.90 1.15
C TYR A 30 -0.53 5.19 0.73
N TRP A 31 -1.67 5.09 0.07
CA TRP A 31 -2.45 6.22 -0.38
C TRP A 31 -3.79 6.22 0.34
N VAL A 32 -4.26 7.42 0.66
CA VAL A 32 -5.58 7.67 1.26
C VAL A 32 -6.27 8.79 0.49
N ILE A 33 -7.58 8.86 0.58
CA ILE A 33 -8.35 9.95 -0.02
C ILE A 33 -8.73 10.93 1.09
N ALA A 34 -8.47 12.22 0.88
CA ALA A 34 -8.81 13.27 1.83
C ALA A 34 -9.44 14.46 1.11
N LYS A 35 -10.18 15.30 1.83
CA LYS A 35 -10.62 16.58 1.33
C LYS A 35 -9.39 17.46 1.07
N ALA A 36 -9.35 18.09 -0.10
CA ALA A 36 -8.36 19.09 -0.45
C ALA A 36 -8.43 20.22 0.58
N ALA A 37 -7.27 20.59 1.12
CA ALA A 37 -7.18 21.68 2.08
C ALA A 37 -7.54 23.00 1.38
N LYS A 38 -8.80 23.44 1.45
CA LYS A 38 -9.18 24.80 1.06
C LYS A 38 -8.73 25.74 2.16
N ASP A 39 -7.70 26.54 1.89
CA ASP A 39 -7.27 27.74 2.63
C ASP A 39 -7.73 27.76 4.10
N THR A 40 -7.35 26.74 4.87
CA THR A 40 -7.56 26.75 6.31
C THR A 40 -6.68 27.87 6.86
N LYS A 41 -7.31 29.01 7.18
CA LYS A 41 -6.66 30.18 7.79
C LYS A 41 -5.84 29.82 9.03
N ASP A 42 -6.13 28.68 9.64
CA ASP A 42 -5.41 28.12 10.76
C ASP A 42 -4.79 26.80 10.30
N GLY A 43 -3.48 26.80 9.99
CA GLY A 43 -2.71 25.68 9.44
C GLY A 43 -2.55 24.46 10.36
N PHE A 44 -3.53 24.22 11.25
CA PHE A 44 -3.60 23.14 12.23
C PHE A 44 -4.80 22.21 12.00
N GLY A 45 -5.58 22.41 10.93
CA GLY A 45 -6.68 21.53 10.58
C GLY A 45 -6.19 20.11 10.27
N GLN A 46 -6.74 19.12 10.98
CA GLN A 46 -6.55 17.72 10.62
C GLN A 46 -7.16 17.46 9.23
N PRO A 47 -6.51 16.66 8.36
CA PRO A 47 -7.09 16.33 7.07
C PRO A 47 -8.40 15.58 7.27
N GLU A 48 -9.47 16.03 6.62
CA GLU A 48 -10.74 15.32 6.59
C GLU A 48 -10.60 14.12 5.64
N LEU A 49 -10.40 12.92 6.20
CA LEU A 49 -10.19 11.70 5.43
C LEU A 49 -11.53 11.09 4.99
N LEU A 50 -11.52 10.45 3.81
CA LEU A 50 -12.63 9.64 3.38
C LEU A 50 -12.77 8.42 4.30
N THR A 51 -13.92 8.29 4.94
CA THR A 51 -14.36 7.03 5.56
C THR A 51 -15.59 6.52 4.82
N VAL A 52 -15.76 5.20 4.84
CA VAL A 52 -16.92 4.52 4.25
C VAL A 52 -17.79 4.01 5.39
N ASP A 53 -19.05 4.45 5.43
CA ASP A 53 -20.04 3.88 6.37
C ASP A 53 -20.34 2.43 5.96
N LEU A 54 -20.34 1.55 6.96
CA LEU A 54 -20.54 0.12 6.79
C LEU A 54 -21.98 -0.27 7.12
N ASP A 55 -22.93 0.59 6.73
CA ASP A 55 -24.36 0.45 6.95
C ASP A 55 -24.69 -0.01 8.39
N GLY A 56 -24.16 0.71 9.38
CA GLY A 56 -24.38 0.43 10.81
C GLY A 56 -23.39 -0.54 11.46
N ALA A 57 -22.39 -1.06 10.74
CA ALA A 57 -21.29 -1.84 11.30
C ALA A 57 -20.07 -1.00 11.71
N GLY A 58 -20.22 0.34 11.75
CA GLY A 58 -19.15 1.31 11.99
C GLY A 58 -18.63 1.91 10.69
N GLU A 59 -17.48 2.57 10.76
CA GLU A 59 -16.79 3.15 9.60
C GLU A 59 -15.51 2.38 9.27
N ALA A 60 -15.13 2.38 8.00
CA ALA A 60 -13.83 1.90 7.54
C ALA A 60 -13.03 2.98 6.81
N LEU A 61 -11.70 2.96 7.00
CA LEU A 61 -10.77 3.76 6.23
C LEU A 61 -10.29 2.96 5.00
N PRO A 62 -10.60 3.39 3.76
CA PRO A 62 -9.95 2.85 2.57
C PRO A 62 -8.48 3.27 2.53
N VAL A 63 -7.60 2.29 2.34
CA VAL A 63 -6.15 2.45 2.19
C VAL A 63 -5.73 1.74 0.92
N PHE A 64 -4.91 2.40 0.12
CA PHE A 64 -4.45 1.88 -1.16
C PHE A 64 -2.94 1.64 -1.15
N SER A 65 -2.52 0.56 -1.77
CA SER A 65 -1.13 0.14 -1.92
C SER A 65 -0.46 0.83 -3.11
N PHE A 66 -1.26 1.41 -4.02
CA PHE A 66 -0.83 2.16 -5.18
C PHE A 66 -1.65 3.44 -5.37
N GLU A 67 -1.02 4.46 -5.95
CA GLU A 67 -1.68 5.75 -6.24
C GLU A 67 -2.82 5.57 -7.24
N GLU A 68 -2.59 4.77 -8.28
CA GLU A 68 -3.51 4.55 -9.39
C GLU A 68 -4.82 3.88 -8.93
N GLU A 69 -4.75 3.04 -7.89
CA GLU A 69 -5.93 2.41 -7.29
C GLU A 69 -6.77 3.43 -6.53
N ALA A 70 -6.12 4.32 -5.78
CA ALA A 70 -6.79 5.41 -5.08
C ALA A 70 -7.43 6.40 -6.05
N GLU A 71 -6.73 6.75 -7.14
CA GLU A 71 -7.24 7.62 -8.19
C GLU A 71 -8.44 7.00 -8.92
N MET A 72 -8.34 5.72 -9.30
CA MET A 72 -9.42 4.99 -9.94
C MET A 72 -10.65 4.89 -9.02
N PHE A 73 -10.42 4.60 -7.73
CA PHE A 73 -11.49 4.57 -6.75
C PHE A 73 -12.17 5.94 -6.62
N LEU A 74 -11.39 7.02 -6.50
CA LEU A 74 -11.90 8.38 -6.42
C LEU A 74 -12.68 8.77 -7.68
N TRP A 75 -12.17 8.45 -8.87
CA TRP A 75 -12.81 8.75 -10.15
C TRP A 75 -14.15 8.03 -10.34
N LEU A 76 -14.26 6.79 -9.86
CA LEU A 76 -15.48 5.98 -9.95
C LEU A 76 -16.52 6.33 -8.88
N GLN A 77 -16.12 6.97 -7.78
CA GLN A 77 -17.08 7.50 -6.83
C GLN A 77 -17.80 8.73 -7.39
N THR A 78 -19.13 8.67 -7.44
CA THR A 78 -19.99 9.72 -7.99
C THR A 78 -20.21 10.90 -7.03
N THR A 79 -19.26 11.25 -6.15
CA THR A 79 -19.49 12.35 -5.18
C THR A 79 -18.26 13.13 -4.68
N GLU A 80 -18.54 14.44 -4.52
CA GLU A 80 -17.88 15.53 -3.77
C GLU A 80 -16.65 16.22 -4.42
N ASP A 81 -16.92 17.40 -4.99
CA ASP A 81 -15.92 18.36 -5.46
C ASP A 81 -14.88 18.66 -4.37
N GLY A 82 -13.61 18.36 -4.65
CA GLY A 82 -12.48 18.73 -3.80
C GLY A 82 -11.98 17.65 -2.86
N ARG A 83 -12.05 16.37 -3.23
CA ARG A 83 -11.21 15.31 -2.66
C ARG A 83 -9.96 15.09 -3.51
N GLU A 84 -8.88 14.67 -2.87
CA GLU A 84 -7.59 14.38 -3.49
C GLU A 84 -6.98 13.10 -2.91
N VAL A 85 -6.16 12.44 -3.71
CA VAL A 85 -5.32 11.32 -3.27
C VAL A 85 -4.09 11.88 -2.55
N ARG A 86 -3.73 11.29 -1.41
CA ARG A 86 -2.57 11.71 -0.61
C ARG A 86 -1.69 10.51 -0.26
N GLU A 87 -0.41 10.63 -0.57
CA GLU A 87 0.61 9.66 -0.16
C GLU A 87 0.86 9.73 1.35
N THR A 88 1.05 8.57 1.96
CA THR A 88 1.33 8.39 3.38
C THR A 88 2.43 7.35 3.59
N THR A 89 3.18 7.54 4.67
CA THR A 89 4.08 6.53 5.21
C THR A 89 3.36 5.63 6.22
N PRO A 90 3.92 4.45 6.55
CA PRO A 90 3.39 3.56 7.58
C PRO A 90 3.13 4.28 8.91
N GLY A 91 4.08 5.11 9.35
CA GLY A 91 3.97 5.86 10.61
C GLY A 91 2.91 6.97 10.55
N GLN A 92 2.76 7.63 9.40
CA GLN A 92 1.68 8.61 9.21
C GLN A 92 0.31 7.92 9.21
N LEU A 93 0.20 6.75 8.59
CA LEU A 93 -1.05 5.98 8.58
C LEU A 93 -1.46 5.52 9.98
N VAL A 94 -0.49 5.05 10.79
CA VAL A 94 -0.70 4.79 12.22
C VAL A 94 -1.16 6.07 12.95
N SER A 95 -0.51 7.21 12.67
CA SER A 95 -0.89 8.49 13.30
C SER A 95 -2.30 8.94 12.91
N ILE A 96 -2.74 8.66 11.68
CA ILE A 96 -4.11 8.91 11.20
C ILE A 96 -5.10 8.04 11.98
N LEU A 97 -4.85 6.73 12.07
CA LEU A 97 -5.73 5.76 12.74
C LEU A 97 -5.89 6.00 14.24
N TYR A 98 -4.88 6.57 14.90
CA TYR A 98 -4.94 6.93 16.33
C TYR A 98 -5.25 8.41 16.59
N GLY A 99 -5.41 9.21 15.54
CA GLY A 99 -5.73 10.63 15.62
C GLY A 99 -7.04 10.94 14.89
N PRO A 100 -7.00 11.55 13.70
CA PRO A 100 -8.21 11.96 12.98
C PRO A 100 -9.20 10.82 12.65
N CYS A 101 -8.75 9.56 12.62
CA CYS A 101 -9.60 8.38 12.39
C CYS A 101 -9.69 7.46 13.63
N ALA A 102 -9.62 8.02 14.85
CA ALA A 102 -9.65 7.22 16.08
C ALA A 102 -10.94 6.39 16.28
N ASP A 103 -12.06 6.80 15.69
CA ASP A 103 -13.34 6.10 15.76
C ASP A 103 -13.49 5.01 14.68
N VAL A 104 -12.57 4.95 13.71
CA VAL A 104 -12.57 3.92 12.67
C VAL A 104 -12.13 2.58 13.28
N GLY A 105 -12.99 1.56 13.14
CA GLY A 105 -12.72 0.21 13.63
C GLY A 105 -12.04 -0.70 12.61
N ARG A 106 -12.10 -0.35 11.32
CA ARG A 106 -11.62 -1.22 10.23
C ARG A 106 -10.86 -0.46 9.15
N VAL A 107 -9.95 -1.16 8.50
CA VAL A 107 -9.23 -0.67 7.32
C VAL A 107 -9.58 -1.55 6.12
N MET A 108 -9.89 -0.95 4.98
CA MET A 108 -10.09 -1.68 3.73
C MET A 108 -8.86 -1.49 2.86
N LEU A 109 -8.10 -2.56 2.62
CA LEU A 109 -6.93 -2.49 1.77
C LEU A 109 -7.33 -2.74 0.31
N ASP A 110 -6.92 -1.83 -0.57
CA ASP A 110 -7.14 -1.86 -2.03
C ASP A 110 -8.60 -2.12 -2.42
N PRO A 111 -9.58 -1.37 -1.85
CA PRO A 111 -10.98 -1.61 -2.16
C PRO A 111 -11.27 -1.28 -3.62
N LEU A 112 -12.03 -2.16 -4.27
CA LEU A 112 -12.54 -1.96 -5.61
C LEU A 112 -13.82 -1.10 -5.57
N PRO A 113 -13.94 -0.06 -6.39
CA PRO A 113 -15.09 0.86 -6.34
C PRO A 113 -16.43 0.23 -6.73
N GLU A 114 -16.41 -0.88 -7.47
CA GLU A 114 -17.61 -1.52 -8.06
C GLU A 114 -18.31 -2.51 -7.11
N ILE A 115 -17.60 -2.99 -6.09
CA ILE A 115 -18.13 -3.99 -5.16
C ILE A 115 -18.74 -3.25 -3.96
N GLY A 116 -19.99 -3.54 -3.61
CA GLY A 116 -20.65 -2.88 -2.48
C GLY A 116 -19.83 -2.98 -1.18
N ALA A 117 -19.80 -1.90 -0.39
CA ALA A 117 -18.96 -1.75 0.80
C ALA A 117 -19.05 -2.97 1.75
N ARG A 118 -20.26 -3.50 2.00
CA ARG A 118 -20.48 -4.70 2.82
C ARG A 118 -19.72 -5.94 2.35
N MET A 119 -19.73 -6.21 1.05
CA MET A 119 -19.05 -7.38 0.46
C MET A 119 -17.54 -7.21 0.54
N GLN A 120 -17.05 -5.98 0.34
CA GLN A 120 -15.63 -5.68 0.44
C GLN A 120 -15.10 -5.75 1.86
N ILE A 121 -15.84 -5.34 2.89
CA ILE A 121 -15.41 -5.51 4.29
C ILE A 121 -15.16 -6.99 4.60
N SER A 122 -16.05 -7.87 4.15
CA SER A 122 -15.91 -9.30 4.41
C SER A 122 -14.68 -9.92 3.71
N LEU A 123 -14.17 -9.28 2.66
CA LEU A 123 -13.09 -9.80 1.81
C LEU A 123 -11.74 -9.09 2.04
N LEU A 124 -11.79 -7.79 2.28
CA LEU A 124 -10.67 -6.84 2.28
C LEU A 124 -10.61 -6.01 3.57
N GLY A 125 -11.64 -6.08 4.41
CA GLY A 125 -11.71 -5.35 5.68
C GLY A 125 -10.89 -6.04 6.77
N MET A 126 -9.84 -5.37 7.21
CA MET A 126 -9.00 -5.76 8.33
C MET A 126 -9.40 -5.00 9.59
N ASP A 127 -9.26 -5.62 10.77
CA ASP A 127 -9.33 -4.88 12.04
C ASP A 127 -8.23 -3.79 12.07
N ARG A 128 -8.53 -2.65 12.67
CA ARG A 128 -7.56 -1.55 12.78
C ARG A 128 -6.24 -2.00 13.40
N ASN A 129 -6.28 -2.80 14.48
CA ASN A 129 -5.08 -3.20 15.20
C ASN A 129 -4.28 -4.21 14.38
N ASP A 130 -4.94 -5.19 13.76
CA ASP A 130 -4.31 -6.16 12.86
C ASP A 130 -3.59 -5.45 11.71
N PHE A 131 -4.22 -4.41 11.15
CA PHE A 131 -3.61 -3.60 10.11
C PHE A 131 -2.38 -2.84 10.60
N VAL A 132 -2.45 -2.22 11.77
CA VAL A 132 -1.30 -1.55 12.40
C VAL A 132 -0.16 -2.53 12.65
N GLU A 133 -0.46 -3.72 13.15
CA GLU A 133 0.53 -4.78 13.35
C GLU A 133 1.19 -5.21 12.04
N SER A 134 0.43 -5.38 10.96
CA SER A 134 0.95 -5.70 9.63
C SER A 134 1.89 -4.60 9.10
N VAL A 135 1.45 -3.35 9.17
CA VAL A 135 2.20 -2.18 8.68
C VAL A 135 3.48 -1.93 9.49
N MET A 136 3.45 -2.21 10.79
CA MET A 136 4.62 -2.10 11.67
C MET A 136 5.53 -3.32 11.58
N GLY A 137 4.95 -4.51 11.37
CA GLY A 137 5.61 -5.81 11.26
C GLY A 137 6.25 -6.08 9.89
N ALA A 138 5.87 -5.35 8.84
CA ALA A 138 6.58 -5.31 7.56
C ALA A 138 8.04 -4.80 7.68
N ARG A 139 8.45 -4.30 8.85
CA ARG A 139 9.86 -4.08 9.22
C ARG A 139 10.59 -5.34 9.73
N SER A 140 9.90 -6.44 9.99
CA SER A 140 10.39 -7.59 10.76
C SER A 140 10.30 -8.95 10.06
N LEU A 141 9.90 -9.04 8.78
CA LEU A 141 9.91 -10.30 8.03
C LEU A 141 11.24 -10.58 7.29
N GLU A 142 12.36 -10.08 7.83
CA GLU A 142 13.70 -10.47 7.38
C GLU A 142 14.30 -11.64 8.21
N THR A 143 13.51 -12.37 8.98
CA THR A 143 13.97 -13.66 9.54
C THR A 143 13.49 -14.81 8.66
N PRO A 144 14.41 -15.57 8.01
CA PRO A 144 14.04 -16.74 7.23
C PRO A 144 13.34 -17.76 8.13
N TYR A 145 12.17 -18.22 7.70
CA TYR A 145 11.53 -19.40 8.27
C TYR A 145 12.51 -20.59 8.17
N LYS A 146 12.96 -21.09 9.33
CA LYS A 146 13.71 -22.35 9.42
C LYS A 146 12.70 -23.48 9.65
N PRO A 147 12.43 -24.35 8.66
CA PRO A 147 11.64 -25.54 8.92
C PRO A 147 12.39 -26.44 9.91
N SER A 148 11.72 -26.83 10.98
CA SER A 148 12.22 -27.82 11.93
C SER A 148 12.33 -29.18 11.22
N SER A 149 13.55 -29.68 11.06
CA SER A 149 13.79 -31.04 10.60
C SER A 149 13.30 -32.02 11.68
N HIS A 150 12.15 -32.63 11.46
CA HIS A 150 11.79 -33.87 12.14
C HIS A 150 12.62 -34.99 11.51
N THR A 151 13.62 -35.47 12.24
CA THR A 151 14.25 -36.76 11.97
C THR A 151 13.29 -37.85 12.44
N VAL A 152 12.92 -38.74 11.52
CA VAL A 152 12.27 -40.03 11.81
C VAL A 152 13.34 -41.06 12.13
#